data_AF-A0A3L7K490-F1
#
_entry.id   AF-A0A3L7K490-F1
#
_cell.length_a   1.000
_cell.length_b   1.000
_cell.length_c   1.000
_cell.angle_alpha   90.00
_cell.angle_beta   90.00
_cell.angle_gamma   90.00
#
_symmetry.space_group_name_H-M   'P 1'
#
loop_
_entity.id
_entity.type
_entity.pdbx_description
1 polymer ?
#
loop_
_entity_poly.entity_id
_entity_poly.type
_entity_poly.pdbx_seq_one_letter_code
_entity_poly.pdbx_strand_id
1 'polypeptide(L)'
;MKSQNINRKGEPTIYKMSLVNMLQEIKNNDYRLPDEYSVFEAVKLVMGSLSSPDGELRDDLGYTILFKWLIEQKLLNGTELKNLLEQAQSSKMLYFEIGEIESDSVFLRSFSSLLIALILHRDNEENLLGEEDFQGLLCQLTKYCSLERDFRSFVDGKGWAHAPAHISDALDECVKSRFAGLEECIVILNSIKNMLGNAPAVFDAEEDERMAIPVIGMIVQKKVKVGILVDWLHELEVDKASSVDAANLKKRINIKHFIRCLYMRLKEKSLMDQEEERRLFQLEHRFNPNFFDV
;
A
#
# COMPACT_ATOMS: atom_id res chain seq x y z
N MET A 1 -49.22 -20.55 -2.16
CA MET A 1 -49.48 -19.43 -3.09
C MET A 1 -48.47 -18.33 -2.77
N LYS A 2 -47.51 -18.10 -3.67
CA LYS A 2 -46.50 -17.03 -3.54
C LYS A 2 -47.18 -15.69 -3.82
N SER A 3 -47.18 -14.77 -2.86
CA SER A 3 -47.68 -13.42 -3.04
C SER A 3 -46.64 -12.61 -3.84
N GLN A 4 -46.99 -12.26 -5.08
CA GLN A 4 -46.24 -11.30 -5.90
C GLN A 4 -46.62 -9.88 -5.45
N ASN A 5 -45.65 -9.09 -4.98
CA ASN A 5 -45.84 -7.66 -4.74
C ASN A 5 -45.63 -6.91 -6.06
N ILE A 6 -46.70 -6.31 -6.58
CA ILE A 6 -46.74 -5.55 -7.84
C ILE A 6 -46.88 -4.06 -7.49
N ASN A 7 -46.02 -3.19 -8.02
CA ASN A 7 -46.20 -1.74 -7.93
C ASN A 7 -47.27 -1.26 -8.94
N ARG A 8 -47.92 -0.12 -8.67
CA ARG A 8 -49.07 0.49 -9.37
C ARG A 8 -48.91 0.75 -10.89
N LYS A 9 -47.85 0.29 -11.55
CA LYS A 9 -47.62 0.40 -13.00
C LYS A 9 -47.39 -0.94 -13.73
N GLY A 10 -47.41 -2.09 -13.05
CA GLY A 10 -47.32 -3.40 -13.72
C GLY A 10 -45.97 -3.71 -14.38
N GLU A 11 -44.93 -2.92 -14.09
CA GLU A 11 -43.56 -3.20 -14.52
C GLU A 11 -42.84 -4.09 -13.48
N PRO A 12 -42.03 -5.08 -13.91
CA PRO A 12 -41.21 -5.84 -12.98
C PRO A 12 -40.29 -4.87 -12.24
N THR A 13 -40.44 -4.80 -10.93
CA THR A 13 -39.52 -4.06 -10.08
C THR A 13 -38.23 -4.87 -10.06
N ILE A 14 -37.30 -4.56 -10.97
CA ILE A 14 -35.93 -5.04 -10.87
C ILE A 14 -35.41 -4.44 -9.57
N TYR A 15 -35.45 -5.21 -8.48
CA TYR A 15 -34.81 -4.84 -7.24
C TYR A 15 -33.34 -4.67 -7.57
N LYS A 16 -32.89 -3.42 -7.68
CA LYS A 16 -31.47 -3.12 -7.79
C LYS A 16 -30.83 -3.65 -6.51
N MET A 17 -30.07 -4.73 -6.63
CA MET A 17 -29.34 -5.33 -5.51
C MET A 17 -28.49 -4.23 -4.85
N SER A 18 -28.49 -4.13 -3.53
CA SER A 18 -27.54 -3.24 -2.85
C SER A 18 -26.11 -3.75 -3.12
N LEU A 19 -25.12 -2.85 -3.15
CA LEU A 19 -23.72 -3.24 -3.38
C LEU A 19 -23.28 -4.33 -2.38
N VAL A 20 -23.67 -4.19 -1.11
CA VAL A 20 -23.39 -5.16 -0.05
C VAL A 20 -23.91 -6.55 -0.40
N ASN A 21 -25.18 -6.67 -0.79
CA ASN A 21 -25.78 -7.97 -1.12
C ASN A 21 -25.12 -8.60 -2.35
N MET A 22 -24.76 -7.79 -3.35
CA MET A 22 -24.02 -8.25 -4.53
C MET A 22 -22.66 -8.83 -4.11
N LEU A 23 -21.88 -8.11 -3.30
CA LEU A 23 -20.56 -8.57 -2.89
C LEU A 23 -20.64 -9.83 -2.01
N GLN A 24 -21.64 -9.91 -1.13
CA GLN A 24 -21.89 -11.11 -0.33
C GLN A 24 -22.27 -12.30 -1.21
N GLU A 25 -23.11 -12.11 -2.23
CA GLU A 25 -23.46 -13.16 -3.19
C GLU A 25 -22.24 -13.64 -3.98
N ILE A 26 -21.39 -12.72 -4.46
CA ILE A 26 -20.12 -13.06 -5.11
C ILE A 26 -19.26 -13.93 -4.18
N LYS A 27 -19.07 -13.50 -2.92
CA LYS A 27 -18.29 -14.26 -1.93
C LYS A 27 -18.88 -15.64 -1.63
N ASN A 28 -20.20 -15.74 -1.48
CA ASN A 28 -20.90 -17.00 -1.19
C ASN A 28 -20.91 -17.96 -2.38
N ASN A 29 -20.75 -17.46 -3.61
CA ASN A 29 -20.65 -18.23 -4.83
C ASN A 29 -19.20 -18.43 -5.29
N ASP A 30 -18.28 -18.64 -4.33
CA ASP A 30 -16.85 -18.88 -4.57
C ASP A 30 -16.18 -17.83 -5.47
N TYR A 31 -16.54 -16.55 -5.28
CA TYR A 31 -16.05 -15.41 -6.04
C TYR A 31 -16.36 -15.50 -7.54
N ARG A 32 -17.43 -16.20 -7.93
CA ARG A 32 -17.85 -16.26 -9.33
C ARG A 32 -18.38 -14.89 -9.81
N LEU A 33 -17.97 -14.50 -11.01
CA LEU A 33 -18.52 -13.35 -11.73
C LEU A 33 -20.03 -13.54 -11.96
N PRO A 34 -20.91 -12.59 -11.57
CA PRO A 34 -22.34 -12.71 -11.86
C PRO A 34 -22.61 -12.61 -13.37
N ASP A 35 -23.48 -13.49 -13.87
CA ASP A 35 -23.77 -13.62 -15.32
C ASP A 35 -24.39 -12.35 -15.95
N GLU A 36 -24.91 -11.45 -15.10
CA GLU A 36 -25.59 -10.19 -15.46
C GLU A 36 -24.61 -9.07 -15.89
N TYR A 37 -23.31 -9.19 -15.58
CA TYR A 37 -22.30 -8.15 -15.77
C TYR A 37 -21.18 -8.60 -16.69
N SER A 38 -20.64 -7.69 -17.51
CA SER A 38 -19.32 -7.92 -18.08
C SER A 38 -18.25 -7.89 -16.98
N VAL A 39 -17.11 -8.55 -17.21
CA VAL A 39 -15.99 -8.60 -16.26
C VAL A 39 -15.59 -7.20 -15.79
N PHE A 40 -15.37 -6.29 -16.74
CA PHE A 40 -14.88 -4.94 -16.42
C PHE A 40 -15.94 -4.08 -15.72
N GLU A 41 -17.23 -4.26 -16.02
CA GLU A 41 -18.32 -3.61 -15.28
C GLU A 41 -18.38 -4.10 -13.84
N ALA A 42 -18.30 -5.42 -13.63
CA ALA A 42 -18.29 -6.00 -12.28
C ALA A 42 -17.09 -5.51 -11.48
N VAL A 43 -15.88 -5.52 -12.06
CA VAL A 43 -14.67 -5.00 -11.39
C VAL A 43 -14.87 -3.54 -10.95
N LYS A 44 -15.40 -2.67 -11.82
CA LYS A 44 -15.66 -1.27 -11.44
C LYS A 44 -16.70 -1.13 -10.33
N LEU A 45 -17.73 -1.98 -10.32
CA LEU A 45 -18.73 -1.99 -9.25
C LEU A 45 -18.08 -2.37 -7.91
N VAL A 46 -17.24 -3.40 -7.90
CA VAL A 46 -16.49 -3.81 -6.71
C VAL A 46 -15.50 -2.74 -6.27
N MET A 47 -14.77 -2.09 -7.19
CA MET A 47 -13.89 -0.96 -6.86
C MET A 47 -14.62 0.17 -6.14
N GLY A 48 -15.90 0.40 -6.45
CA GLY A 48 -16.72 1.41 -5.78
C GLY A 48 -16.89 1.17 -4.27
N SER A 49 -16.65 -0.04 -3.78
CA SER A 49 -16.65 -0.36 -2.34
C SER A 49 -15.38 0.10 -1.61
N LEU A 50 -14.29 0.39 -2.32
CA LEU A 50 -13.00 0.73 -1.71
C LEU A 50 -13.00 2.05 -0.93
N SER A 51 -13.98 2.93 -1.19
CA SER A 51 -14.19 4.18 -0.45
C SER A 51 -15.08 4.03 0.77
N SER A 52 -15.63 2.83 1.03
CA SER A 52 -16.56 2.60 2.11
C SER A 52 -15.88 2.81 3.47
N PRO A 53 -16.49 3.56 4.41
CA PRO A 53 -16.04 3.58 5.80
C PRO A 53 -16.34 2.28 6.54
N ASP A 54 -17.24 1.43 6.01
CA ASP A 54 -17.47 0.09 6.54
C ASP A 54 -16.36 -0.87 6.07
N GLY A 55 -15.54 -1.32 7.03
CA GLY A 55 -14.41 -2.21 6.80
C GLY A 55 -14.81 -3.62 6.36
N GLU A 56 -16.00 -4.12 6.71
CA GLU A 56 -16.47 -5.40 6.18
C GLU A 56 -16.72 -5.28 4.67
N LEU A 57 -17.35 -4.18 4.26
CA LEU A 57 -17.63 -3.92 2.85
C LEU A 57 -16.35 -3.67 2.04
N ARG A 58 -15.40 -2.92 2.61
CA ARG A 58 -14.17 -2.49 1.94
C ARG A 58 -13.11 -3.59 1.90
N ASP A 59 -12.84 -4.24 3.04
CA ASP A 59 -11.66 -5.10 3.24
C ASP A 59 -12.05 -6.56 2.97
N ASP A 60 -13.04 -7.07 3.73
CA ASP A 60 -13.45 -8.48 3.73
C ASP A 60 -14.25 -8.90 2.50
N LEU A 61 -14.83 -7.92 1.80
CA LEU A 61 -15.60 -8.10 0.57
C LEU A 61 -14.88 -7.44 -0.61
N GLY A 62 -14.86 -6.12 -0.69
CA GLY A 62 -14.38 -5.36 -1.85
C GLY A 62 -12.97 -5.74 -2.29
N TYR A 63 -11.99 -5.50 -1.43
CA TYR A 63 -10.59 -5.79 -1.71
C TYR A 63 -10.34 -7.29 -1.91
N THR A 64 -10.96 -8.15 -1.08
CA THR A 64 -10.84 -9.61 -1.21
C THR A 64 -11.36 -10.10 -2.57
N ILE A 65 -12.50 -9.62 -3.05
CA ILE A 65 -13.04 -9.98 -4.37
C ILE A 65 -12.10 -9.50 -5.47
N LEU A 66 -11.58 -8.28 -5.39
CA LEU A 66 -10.60 -7.78 -6.36
C LEU A 66 -9.33 -8.64 -6.39
N PHE A 67 -8.81 -9.04 -5.23
CA PHE A 67 -7.68 -9.96 -5.15
C PHE A 67 -7.99 -11.27 -5.88
N LYS A 68 -9.14 -11.89 -5.59
CA LYS A 68 -9.56 -13.15 -6.22
C LYS A 68 -9.70 -13.01 -7.74
N TRP A 69 -10.35 -11.95 -8.21
CA TRP A 69 -10.59 -11.72 -9.63
C TRP A 69 -9.34 -11.36 -10.41
N LEU A 70 -8.48 -10.50 -9.85
CA LEU A 70 -7.30 -10.00 -10.54
C LEU A 70 -6.14 -10.98 -10.46
N ILE A 71 -5.89 -11.59 -9.30
CA ILE A 71 -4.71 -12.43 -9.06
C ILE A 71 -4.99 -13.90 -9.30
N GLU A 72 -6.00 -14.47 -8.63
CA GLU A 72 -6.23 -15.92 -8.67
C GLU A 72 -6.95 -16.36 -9.96
N GLN A 73 -7.98 -15.62 -10.36
CA GLN A 73 -8.80 -15.94 -11.52
C GLN A 73 -8.36 -15.22 -12.80
N LYS A 74 -7.52 -14.19 -12.68
CA LYS A 74 -6.91 -13.44 -13.81
C LYS A 74 -7.95 -12.97 -14.84
N LEU A 75 -9.10 -12.46 -14.36
CA LEU A 75 -10.28 -12.19 -15.21
C LEU A 75 -10.07 -11.05 -16.23
N LEU A 76 -9.15 -10.12 -15.96
CA LEU A 76 -8.86 -9.00 -16.85
C LEU A 76 -7.62 -9.27 -17.72
N ASN A 77 -7.74 -8.89 -18.99
CA ASN A 77 -6.60 -8.89 -19.92
C ASN A 77 -5.69 -7.65 -19.71
N GLY A 78 -4.54 -7.61 -20.40
CA GLY A 78 -3.57 -6.53 -20.25
C GLY A 78 -4.11 -5.13 -20.55
N THR A 79 -4.95 -4.98 -21.57
CA THR A 79 -5.59 -3.69 -21.91
C THR A 79 -6.56 -3.25 -20.82
N GLU A 80 -7.35 -4.17 -20.27
CA GLU A 80 -8.29 -3.88 -19.18
C GLU A 80 -7.55 -3.57 -17.87
N LEU A 81 -6.47 -4.29 -17.56
CA LEU A 81 -5.62 -3.99 -16.40
C LEU A 81 -4.95 -2.62 -16.53
N LYS A 82 -4.49 -2.24 -17.72
CA LYS A 82 -3.95 -0.89 -17.96
C LYS A 82 -5.02 0.20 -17.75
N ASN A 83 -6.23 0.00 -18.29
CA ASN A 83 -7.36 0.91 -18.03
C ASN A 83 -7.74 0.98 -16.54
N LEU A 84 -7.58 -0.12 -15.81
CA LEU A 84 -7.80 -0.18 -14.37
C LEU A 84 -6.73 0.62 -13.61
N LEU A 85 -5.47 0.47 -14.01
CA LEU A 85 -4.34 1.19 -13.44
C LEU A 85 -4.49 2.70 -13.62
N GLU A 86 -4.87 3.16 -14.81
CA GLU A 86 -5.15 4.57 -15.10
C GLU A 86 -6.23 5.16 -14.20
N GLN A 87 -7.28 4.38 -13.89
CA GLN A 87 -8.31 4.79 -12.93
C GLN A 87 -7.77 4.84 -11.50
N ALA A 88 -7.06 3.79 -11.08
CA ALA A 88 -6.55 3.66 -9.71
C ALA A 88 -5.55 4.79 -9.36
N GLN A 89 -4.65 5.16 -10.27
CA GLN A 89 -3.66 6.23 -10.05
C GLN A 89 -4.20 7.65 -10.26
N SER A 90 -5.50 7.80 -10.57
CA SER A 90 -6.10 9.09 -10.92
C SER A 90 -6.36 10.00 -9.72
N SER A 91 -6.68 11.27 -10.01
CA SER A 91 -7.12 12.24 -9.00
C SER A 91 -8.43 11.89 -8.30
N LYS A 92 -9.22 10.96 -8.86
CA LYS A 92 -10.48 10.49 -8.28
C LYS A 92 -10.31 9.29 -7.35
N MET A 93 -9.11 8.73 -7.27
CA MET A 93 -8.79 7.52 -6.50
C MET A 93 -7.55 7.74 -5.62
N LEU A 94 -6.34 7.46 -6.11
CA LEU A 94 -5.09 7.61 -5.35
C LEU A 94 -4.92 9.01 -4.71
N TYR A 95 -5.39 10.07 -5.38
CA TYR A 95 -5.31 11.44 -4.85
C TYR A 95 -6.65 12.05 -4.43
N PHE A 96 -7.66 11.22 -4.18
CA PHE A 96 -8.98 11.71 -3.77
C PHE A 96 -8.87 12.48 -2.44
N GLU A 97 -9.07 13.80 -2.51
CA GLU A 97 -8.92 14.72 -1.37
C GLU A 97 -7.56 14.58 -0.65
N ILE A 98 -6.48 14.39 -1.42
CA ILE A 98 -5.14 14.20 -0.88
C ILE A 98 -4.72 15.34 0.07
N GLY A 99 -4.18 14.97 1.23
CA GLY A 99 -3.74 15.90 2.27
C GLY A 99 -4.76 16.13 3.37
N GLU A 100 -6.02 15.74 3.18
CA GLU A 100 -7.02 15.69 4.26
C GLU A 100 -6.62 14.66 5.31
N ILE A 101 -6.84 15.00 6.58
CA ILE A 101 -6.59 14.15 7.76
C ILE A 101 -7.92 13.88 8.48
N GLU A 102 -7.99 12.77 9.18
CA GLU A 102 -9.16 12.39 10.01
C GLU A 102 -10.48 12.18 9.23
N SER A 103 -10.44 12.25 7.90
CA SER A 103 -11.58 12.05 7.00
C SER A 103 -11.65 10.60 6.48
N ASP A 104 -12.80 10.23 5.91
CA ASP A 104 -12.96 8.89 5.31
C ASP A 104 -12.34 8.78 3.91
N SER A 105 -11.85 9.89 3.34
CA SER A 105 -11.21 9.85 2.02
C SER A 105 -9.88 9.09 2.03
N VAL A 106 -9.25 8.91 3.20
CA VAL A 106 -8.05 8.06 3.35
C VAL A 106 -8.30 6.61 2.90
N PHE A 107 -9.51 6.07 3.11
CA PHE A 107 -9.81 4.69 2.73
C PHE A 107 -9.68 4.49 1.23
N LEU A 108 -10.29 5.39 0.43
CA LEU A 108 -10.18 5.29 -1.03
C LEU A 108 -8.73 5.44 -1.50
N ARG A 109 -7.99 6.44 -0.99
CA ARG A 109 -6.60 6.67 -1.40
C ARG A 109 -5.71 5.46 -1.08
N SER A 110 -5.81 4.98 0.16
CA SER A 110 -5.02 3.86 0.67
C SER A 110 -5.34 2.55 -0.07
N PHE A 111 -6.62 2.22 -0.25
CA PHE A 111 -7.00 1.01 -0.99
C PHE A 111 -6.74 1.12 -2.50
N SER A 112 -6.67 2.33 -3.05
CA SER A 112 -6.18 2.53 -4.41
C SER A 112 -4.72 2.11 -4.55
N SER A 113 -3.88 2.38 -3.54
CA SER A 113 -2.49 1.91 -3.55
C SER A 113 -2.39 0.37 -3.47
N LEU A 114 -3.23 -0.30 -2.67
CA LEU A 114 -3.30 -1.77 -2.69
C LEU A 114 -3.77 -2.33 -4.03
N LEU A 115 -4.77 -1.70 -4.66
CA LEU A 115 -5.23 -2.10 -5.99
C LEU A 115 -4.10 -1.97 -7.02
N ILE A 116 -3.32 -0.88 -6.95
CA ILE A 116 -2.14 -0.70 -7.80
C ILE A 116 -1.12 -1.82 -7.55
N ALA A 117 -0.89 -2.21 -6.29
CA ALA A 117 -0.01 -3.34 -5.97
C ALA A 117 -0.47 -4.64 -6.64
N LEU A 118 -1.78 -4.95 -6.63
CA LEU A 118 -2.32 -6.13 -7.33
C LEU A 118 -2.06 -6.08 -8.85
N ILE A 119 -2.21 -4.91 -9.46
CA ILE A 119 -1.99 -4.73 -10.90
C ILE A 119 -0.50 -4.84 -11.24
N LEU A 120 0.38 -4.25 -10.42
CA LEU A 120 1.82 -4.37 -10.61
C LEU A 120 2.31 -5.80 -10.40
N HIS A 121 1.74 -6.53 -9.44
CA HIS A 121 2.02 -7.96 -9.26
C HIS A 121 1.73 -8.75 -10.55
N ARG A 122 0.56 -8.48 -11.18
CA ARG A 122 0.20 -9.07 -12.48
C ARG A 122 1.18 -8.68 -13.58
N ASP A 123 1.60 -7.42 -13.64
CA ASP A 123 2.61 -6.97 -14.60
C ASP A 123 3.96 -7.68 -14.39
N ASN A 124 4.38 -7.87 -13.14
CA ASN A 124 5.63 -8.54 -12.81
C ASN A 124 5.65 -10.01 -13.25
N GLU A 125 4.49 -10.67 -13.28
CA GLU A 125 4.34 -12.03 -13.82
C GLU A 125 4.22 -12.08 -15.35
N GLU A 126 3.53 -11.10 -15.95
CA GLU A 126 3.02 -11.23 -17.34
C GLU A 126 3.57 -10.19 -18.32
N ASN A 127 4.36 -9.22 -17.86
CA ASN A 127 4.95 -8.15 -18.67
C ASN A 127 3.93 -7.34 -19.48
N LEU A 128 2.90 -6.83 -18.81
CA LEU A 128 1.74 -6.15 -19.39
C LEU A 128 1.98 -4.66 -19.71
N LEU A 129 2.84 -3.98 -18.95
CA LEU A 129 3.09 -2.55 -19.00
C LEU A 129 4.36 -2.20 -19.80
N GLY A 130 4.38 -1.03 -20.43
CA GLY A 130 5.60 -0.47 -21.01
C GLY A 130 6.49 0.21 -19.97
N GLU A 131 7.73 0.53 -20.34
CA GLU A 131 8.64 1.31 -19.50
C GLU A 131 8.07 2.70 -19.18
N GLU A 132 7.47 3.37 -20.16
CA GLU A 132 6.81 4.66 -19.96
C GLU A 132 5.66 4.59 -18.96
N ASP A 133 4.84 3.54 -19.03
CA ASP A 133 3.74 3.31 -18.09
C ASP A 133 4.28 3.14 -16.66
N PHE A 134 5.35 2.36 -16.51
CA PHE A 134 6.01 2.12 -15.24
C PHE A 134 6.62 3.40 -14.65
N GLN A 135 7.38 4.18 -15.45
CA GLN A 135 8.01 5.41 -14.98
C GLN A 135 6.96 6.47 -14.61
N GLY A 136 5.88 6.57 -15.40
CA GLY A 136 4.74 7.43 -15.08
C GLY A 136 4.08 7.05 -13.75
N LEU A 137 3.85 5.75 -13.53
CA LEU A 137 3.28 5.24 -12.29
C LEU A 137 4.19 5.47 -11.08
N LEU A 138 5.49 5.20 -11.20
CA LEU A 138 6.45 5.43 -10.12
C LEU A 138 6.47 6.90 -9.69
N CYS A 139 6.38 7.82 -10.66
CA CYS A 139 6.23 9.24 -10.38
C CYS A 139 4.93 9.54 -9.61
N GLN A 140 3.81 8.88 -9.94
CA GLN A 140 2.56 9.06 -9.18
C GLN A 140 2.67 8.51 -7.74
N LEU A 141 3.21 7.32 -7.55
CA LEU A 141 3.31 6.71 -6.21
C LEU A 141 4.26 7.50 -5.28
N THR A 142 5.37 7.99 -5.82
CA THR A 142 6.35 8.78 -5.04
C THR A 142 5.80 10.17 -4.71
N LYS A 143 5.04 10.78 -5.64
CA LYS A 143 4.27 11.99 -5.37
C LYS A 143 3.21 11.78 -4.29
N TYR A 144 2.46 10.67 -4.33
CA TYR A 144 1.51 10.30 -3.27
C TYR A 144 2.20 10.23 -1.89
N CYS A 145 3.35 9.56 -1.79
CA CYS A 145 4.12 9.48 -0.53
C CYS A 145 4.50 10.86 0.04
N SER A 146 4.71 11.87 -0.81
CA SER A 146 5.04 13.24 -0.38
C SER A 146 3.83 14.07 0.06
N LEU A 147 2.64 13.77 -0.48
CA LEU A 147 1.42 14.57 -0.32
C LEU A 147 0.49 14.02 0.75
N GLU A 148 0.51 12.72 1.01
CA GLU A 148 -0.33 12.11 2.04
C GLU A 148 0.03 12.67 3.43
N ARG A 149 -1.01 12.87 4.23
CA ARG A 149 -0.93 13.41 5.60
C ARG A 149 -1.69 12.55 6.60
N ASP A 150 -2.58 11.68 6.15
CA ASP A 150 -3.29 10.75 7.03
C ASP A 150 -2.51 9.45 7.18
N PHE A 151 -1.93 9.26 8.37
CA PHE A 151 -1.08 8.13 8.74
C PHE A 151 -1.79 7.22 9.75
N ARG A 152 -3.11 7.35 9.92
CA ARG A 152 -3.85 6.50 10.85
C ARG A 152 -3.75 5.04 10.41
N SER A 153 -3.54 4.18 11.40
CA SER A 153 -3.54 2.74 11.22
C SER A 153 -4.98 2.21 11.19
N PHE A 154 -5.48 1.72 12.32
CA PHE A 154 -6.85 1.25 12.51
C PHE A 154 -7.73 2.40 12.98
N VAL A 155 -8.89 2.58 12.34
CA VAL A 155 -9.91 3.54 12.74
C VAL A 155 -11.06 2.78 13.39
N ASP A 156 -11.29 3.03 14.68
CA ASP A 156 -12.35 2.38 15.46
C ASP A 156 -13.71 2.49 14.76
N GLY A 157 -14.36 1.33 14.60
CA GLY A 157 -15.65 1.20 13.91
C GLY A 157 -15.61 1.32 12.39
N LYS A 158 -14.43 1.55 11.77
CA LYS A 158 -14.27 1.68 10.31
C LYS A 158 -13.24 0.73 9.69
N GLY A 159 -12.29 0.22 10.48
CA GLY A 159 -11.27 -0.72 10.01
C GLY A 159 -9.97 -0.03 9.58
N TRP A 160 -9.22 -0.67 8.70
CA TRP A 160 -7.86 -0.25 8.33
C TRP A 160 -7.85 0.95 7.39
N ALA A 161 -7.20 2.05 7.79
CA ALA A 161 -6.81 3.14 6.89
C ALA A 161 -5.45 2.84 6.27
N HIS A 162 -4.39 2.62 7.07
CA HIS A 162 -3.13 1.97 6.67
C HIS A 162 -2.39 2.58 5.46
N ALA A 163 -2.54 3.89 5.19
CA ALA A 163 -1.95 4.51 4.00
C ALA A 163 -0.43 4.25 3.83
N PRO A 164 0.43 4.42 4.86
CA PRO A 164 1.86 4.09 4.74
C PRO A 164 2.16 2.59 4.51
N ALA A 165 1.37 1.69 5.10
CA ALA A 165 1.53 0.25 4.92
C ALA A 165 1.08 -0.21 3.52
N HIS A 166 -0.02 0.34 3.01
CA HIS A 166 -0.59 -0.04 1.71
C HIS A 166 0.25 0.49 0.54
N ILE A 167 0.73 1.74 0.62
CA ILE A 167 1.63 2.27 -0.42
C ILE A 167 2.94 1.50 -0.48
N SER A 168 3.43 1.00 0.65
CA SER A 168 4.65 0.20 0.71
C SER A 168 4.56 -1.10 -0.09
N ASP A 169 3.37 -1.70 -0.22
CA ASP A 169 3.16 -2.88 -1.07
C ASP A 169 3.27 -2.52 -2.55
N ALA A 170 2.70 -1.39 -2.97
CA ALA A 170 2.83 -0.92 -4.34
C ALA A 170 4.30 -0.58 -4.67
N LEU A 171 5.03 0.03 -3.72
CA LEU A 171 6.45 0.30 -3.88
C LEU A 171 7.28 -0.99 -3.95
N ASP A 172 6.93 -2.05 -3.22
CA ASP A 172 7.59 -3.35 -3.32
C ASP A 172 7.40 -3.98 -4.70
N GLU A 173 6.19 -3.89 -5.26
CA GLU A 173 5.94 -4.35 -6.62
C GLU A 173 6.68 -3.49 -7.67
N CYS A 174 6.84 -2.18 -7.44
CA CYS A 174 7.74 -1.35 -8.25
C CYS A 174 9.19 -1.83 -8.17
N VAL A 175 9.68 -2.18 -6.98
CA VAL A 175 11.03 -2.75 -6.80
C VAL A 175 11.19 -4.07 -7.55
N LYS A 176 10.13 -4.87 -7.75
CA LYS A 176 10.15 -6.11 -8.54
C LYS A 176 10.10 -5.91 -10.05
N SER A 177 9.71 -4.74 -10.53
CA SER A 177 9.61 -4.42 -11.95
C SER A 177 10.92 -4.68 -12.71
N ARG A 178 10.79 -5.21 -13.93
CA ARG A 178 11.89 -5.35 -14.91
C ARG A 178 12.51 -4.00 -15.30
N PHE A 179 11.79 -2.90 -15.10
CA PHE A 179 12.24 -1.54 -15.43
C PHE A 179 12.86 -0.81 -14.24
N ALA A 180 12.87 -1.40 -13.03
CA ALA A 180 13.49 -0.79 -11.86
C ALA A 180 14.97 -1.18 -11.76
N GLY A 181 15.85 -0.17 -11.77
CA GLY A 181 17.27 -0.26 -11.46
C GLY A 181 17.62 0.44 -10.15
N LEU A 182 18.89 0.83 -10.00
CA LEU A 182 19.37 1.56 -8.83
C LEU A 182 18.67 2.92 -8.68
N GLU A 183 18.49 3.66 -9.77
CA GLU A 183 17.92 5.01 -9.75
C GLU A 183 16.48 5.01 -9.22
N GLU A 184 15.63 4.11 -9.71
CA GLU A 184 14.27 3.93 -9.22
C GLU A 184 14.25 3.50 -7.74
N CYS A 185 15.16 2.60 -7.34
CA CYS A 185 15.25 2.17 -5.95
C CYS A 185 15.65 3.34 -5.01
N ILE A 186 16.53 4.25 -5.43
CA ILE A 186 16.85 5.47 -4.66
C ILE A 186 15.64 6.39 -4.54
N VAL A 187 14.84 6.53 -5.60
CA VAL A 187 13.58 7.31 -5.56
C VAL A 187 12.58 6.70 -4.57
N ILE A 188 12.47 5.36 -4.52
CA ILE A 188 11.63 4.64 -3.55
C ILE A 188 12.15 4.82 -2.13
N LEU A 189 13.46 4.67 -1.90
CA LEU A 189 14.09 4.93 -0.60
C LEU A 189 13.78 6.35 -0.11
N ASN A 190 13.92 7.37 -0.96
CA ASN A 190 13.58 8.74 -0.59
C ASN A 190 12.10 8.95 -0.24
N SER A 191 11.21 8.18 -0.87
CA SER A 191 9.78 8.19 -0.52
C SER A 191 9.55 7.60 0.87
N ILE A 192 10.23 6.50 1.22
CA ILE A 192 10.20 5.90 2.57
C ILE A 192 10.81 6.85 3.61
N LYS A 193 11.93 7.52 3.30
CA LYS A 193 12.52 8.58 4.15
C LYS A 193 11.51 9.67 4.47
N ASN A 194 10.76 10.12 3.47
CA ASN A 194 9.73 11.14 3.64
C ASN A 194 8.60 10.65 4.54
N MET A 195 8.13 9.40 4.39
CA MET A 195 7.08 8.85 5.25
C MET A 195 7.56 8.71 6.70
N LEU A 196 8.74 8.10 6.93
CA LEU A 196 9.34 7.99 8.26
C LEU A 196 9.55 9.36 8.92
N GLY A 197 9.94 10.37 8.14
CA GLY A 197 10.25 11.70 8.63
C GLY A 197 9.05 12.59 8.92
N ASN A 198 7.92 12.37 8.24
CA ASN A 198 6.71 13.19 8.36
C ASN A 198 5.59 12.50 9.15
N ALA A 199 5.80 11.28 9.65
CA ALA A 199 4.81 10.57 10.45
C ALA A 199 4.38 11.38 11.70
N PRO A 200 3.08 11.72 11.86
CA PRO A 200 2.59 12.54 12.97
C PRO A 200 2.55 11.79 14.31
N ALA A 201 2.68 10.46 14.28
CA ALA A 201 2.63 9.55 15.41
C ALA A 201 3.69 8.44 15.28
N VAL A 202 3.86 7.67 16.36
CA VAL A 202 4.58 6.40 16.30
C VAL A 202 3.69 5.40 15.55
N PHE A 203 4.26 4.65 14.63
CA PHE A 203 3.56 3.55 13.96
C PHE A 203 3.18 2.46 14.96
N ASP A 204 1.94 2.00 14.92
CA ASP A 204 1.36 1.09 15.90
C ASP A 204 0.72 -0.15 15.28
N ALA A 205 0.81 -0.32 13.96
CA ALA A 205 0.21 -1.43 13.23
C ALA A 205 1.12 -1.94 12.08
N GLU A 206 2.40 -2.16 12.40
CA GLU A 206 3.38 -2.82 11.52
C GLU A 206 3.70 -2.03 10.23
N GLU A 207 3.45 -0.73 10.18
CA GLU A 207 3.81 0.08 9.00
C GLU A 207 5.32 0.13 8.76
N ASP A 208 6.12 0.06 9.82
CA ASP A 208 7.58 -0.13 9.77
C ASP A 208 7.98 -1.46 9.12
N GLU A 209 7.34 -2.56 9.50
CA GLU A 209 7.55 -3.88 8.89
C GLU A 209 7.14 -3.90 7.41
N ARG A 210 6.05 -3.22 7.06
CA ARG A 210 5.56 -3.09 5.68
C ARG A 210 6.46 -2.21 4.83
N MET A 211 6.89 -1.05 5.33
CA MET A 211 7.89 -0.20 4.68
C MET A 211 9.24 -0.90 4.51
N ALA A 212 9.60 -1.85 5.38
CA ALA A 212 10.84 -2.59 5.26
C ALA A 212 10.81 -3.60 4.08
N ILE A 213 9.63 -4.02 3.60
CA ILE A 213 9.50 -4.99 2.50
C ILE A 213 10.19 -4.51 1.22
N PRO A 214 9.86 -3.34 0.62
CA PRO A 214 10.52 -2.87 -0.60
C PRO A 214 12.03 -2.70 -0.43
N VAL A 215 12.48 -2.31 0.77
CA VAL A 215 13.92 -2.14 1.08
C VAL A 215 14.67 -3.47 1.11
N ILE A 216 14.07 -4.51 1.70
CA ILE A 216 14.66 -5.85 1.63
C ILE A 216 14.58 -6.39 0.19
N GLY A 217 13.47 -6.13 -0.51
CA GLY A 217 13.26 -6.51 -1.90
C GLY A 217 14.37 -6.02 -2.83
N MET A 218 14.78 -4.74 -2.71
CA MET A 218 15.82 -4.16 -3.58
C MET A 218 17.21 -4.78 -3.35
N ILE A 219 17.51 -5.21 -2.11
CA ILE A 219 18.76 -5.91 -1.79
C ILE A 219 18.72 -7.35 -2.31
N VAL A 220 17.62 -8.08 -2.06
CA VAL A 220 17.43 -9.46 -2.51
C VAL A 220 17.52 -9.56 -4.03
N GLN A 221 16.95 -8.60 -4.74
CA GLN A 221 17.02 -8.50 -6.20
C GLN A 221 18.35 -7.94 -6.73
N LYS A 222 19.30 -7.62 -5.84
CA LYS A 222 20.63 -7.07 -6.17
C LYS A 222 20.60 -5.74 -6.92
N LYS A 223 19.51 -4.98 -6.79
CA LYS A 223 19.36 -3.63 -7.36
C LYS A 223 20.10 -2.59 -6.52
N VAL A 224 20.16 -2.83 -5.21
CA VAL A 224 20.87 -1.99 -4.25
C VAL A 224 21.82 -2.87 -3.43
N LYS A 225 23.01 -2.35 -3.11
CA LYS A 225 23.95 -3.01 -2.19
C LYS A 225 23.66 -2.58 -0.76
N VAL A 226 23.90 -3.46 0.22
CA VAL A 226 23.67 -3.14 1.63
C VAL A 226 24.48 -1.90 2.06
N GLY A 227 25.73 -1.76 1.65
CA GLY A 227 26.50 -0.53 1.89
C GLY A 227 25.80 0.77 1.47
N ILE A 228 25.12 0.79 0.31
CA ILE A 228 24.34 1.97 -0.15
C ILE A 228 23.13 2.22 0.76
N LEU A 229 22.44 1.15 1.17
CA LEU A 229 21.33 1.24 2.13
C LEU A 229 21.81 1.81 3.47
N VAL A 230 22.94 1.33 3.98
CA VAL A 230 23.52 1.80 5.24
C VAL A 230 23.93 3.28 5.12
N ASP A 231 24.56 3.68 4.01
CA ASP A 231 24.88 5.08 3.74
C ASP A 231 23.61 5.96 3.74
N TRP A 232 22.56 5.52 3.05
CA TRP A 232 21.27 6.22 3.04
C TRP A 232 20.63 6.31 4.44
N LEU A 233 20.70 5.25 5.26
CA LEU A 233 20.21 5.26 6.64
C LEU A 233 20.94 6.31 7.50
N HIS A 234 22.23 6.58 7.23
CA HIS A 234 22.95 7.64 7.93
C HIS A 234 22.41 9.04 7.64
N GLU A 235 21.83 9.26 6.46
CA GLU A 235 21.20 10.54 6.07
C GLU A 235 19.84 10.78 6.74
N LEU A 236 19.28 9.81 7.46
CA LEU A 236 18.06 10.02 8.23
C LEU A 236 18.38 10.91 9.41
N GLU A 237 17.96 12.17 9.41
CA GLU A 237 18.24 13.10 10.51
C GLU A 237 17.05 13.24 11.47
N VAL A 238 17.36 13.41 12.76
CA VAL A 238 16.43 13.85 13.80
C VAL A 238 17.06 15.10 14.40
N ASP A 239 16.26 16.12 14.71
CA ASP A 239 16.81 17.38 15.19
C ASP A 239 17.53 17.15 16.52
N LYS A 240 18.75 17.68 16.62
CA LYS A 240 19.58 17.60 17.85
C LYS A 240 18.98 18.43 19.00
N ALA A 241 17.95 19.23 18.73
CA ALA A 241 17.34 20.16 19.67
C ALA A 241 16.38 19.44 20.63
N SER A 242 16.97 18.92 21.71
CA SER A 242 16.34 18.41 22.93
C SER A 242 15.61 17.06 22.81
N SER A 243 16.04 16.13 23.66
CA SER A 243 15.39 14.86 23.99
C SER A 243 13.99 15.00 24.64
N VAL A 244 13.37 16.17 24.51
CA VAL A 244 12.13 16.60 25.19
C VAL A 244 11.04 17.00 24.17
N ASP A 245 11.36 17.16 22.88
CA ASP A 245 10.34 17.41 21.86
C ASP A 245 9.66 16.08 21.43
N ALA A 246 8.34 16.02 21.64
CA ALA A 246 7.51 14.87 21.32
C ALA A 246 7.52 14.51 19.83
N ALA A 247 7.65 15.49 18.93
CA ALA A 247 7.75 15.22 17.49
C ALA A 247 9.05 14.50 17.15
N ASN A 248 10.18 15.01 17.64
CA ASN A 248 11.48 14.36 17.50
C ASN A 248 11.53 12.97 18.15
N LEU A 249 10.83 12.76 19.27
CA LEU A 249 10.71 11.45 19.90
C LEU A 249 9.99 10.43 19.01
N LYS A 250 8.83 10.79 18.44
CA LYS A 250 8.06 9.91 17.54
C LYS A 250 8.88 9.50 16.32
N LYS A 251 9.48 10.48 15.63
CA LYS A 251 10.34 10.26 14.47
C LYS A 251 11.51 9.33 14.79
N ARG A 252 12.18 9.55 15.91
CA ARG A 252 13.28 8.70 16.39
C ARG A 252 12.80 7.26 16.65
N ILE A 253 11.63 7.08 17.26
CA ILE A 253 11.06 5.74 17.53
C ILE A 253 10.79 5.01 16.21
N ASN A 254 10.14 5.66 15.25
CA ASN A 254 9.83 5.06 13.95
C ASN A 254 11.10 4.66 13.19
N ILE A 255 12.11 5.54 13.11
CA ILE A 255 13.39 5.21 12.47
C ILE A 255 14.08 4.05 13.18
N LYS A 256 14.07 4.04 14.51
CA LYS A 256 14.66 2.95 15.30
C LYS A 256 13.96 1.62 15.04
N HIS A 257 12.63 1.57 15.04
CA HIS A 257 11.90 0.34 14.75
C HIS A 257 12.20 -0.14 13.32
N PHE A 258 12.12 0.76 12.34
CA PHE A 258 12.45 0.47 10.96
C PHE A 258 13.87 -0.11 10.78
N ILE A 259 14.90 0.48 11.42
CA ILE A 259 16.27 -0.06 11.41
C ILE A 259 16.32 -1.47 12.01
N ARG A 260 15.60 -1.73 13.10
CA ARG A 260 15.54 -3.06 13.73
C ARG A 260 14.87 -4.09 12.82
N CYS A 261 13.78 -3.72 12.15
CA CYS A 261 13.14 -4.58 11.14
C CYS A 261 14.12 -4.94 10.01
N LEU A 262 14.83 -3.94 9.47
CA LEU A 262 15.85 -4.15 8.44
C LEU A 262 16.97 -5.06 8.93
N TYR A 263 17.53 -4.80 10.12
CA TYR A 263 18.59 -5.62 10.70
C TYR A 263 18.17 -7.09 10.81
N MET A 264 17.01 -7.36 11.40
CA MET A 264 16.52 -8.73 11.61
C MET A 264 16.38 -9.48 10.28
N ARG A 265 15.74 -8.85 9.28
CA ARG A 265 15.50 -9.48 7.97
C ARG A 265 16.78 -9.64 7.15
N LEU A 266 17.69 -8.66 7.19
CA LEU A 266 18.99 -8.77 6.51
C LEU A 266 19.86 -9.86 7.14
N LYS A 267 19.85 -9.96 8.48
CA LYS A 267 20.61 -10.97 9.23
C LYS A 267 20.09 -12.38 8.96
N GLU A 268 18.78 -12.58 9.03
CA GLU A 268 18.13 -13.86 8.72
C GLU A 268 18.50 -14.36 7.32
N LYS A 269 18.54 -13.46 6.33
CA LYS A 269 18.89 -13.78 4.95
C LYS A 269 20.39 -13.85 4.66
N SER A 270 21.24 -13.62 5.67
CA SER A 270 22.70 -13.58 5.52
C SER A 270 23.18 -12.60 4.44
N LEU A 271 22.53 -11.43 4.36
CA LEU A 271 22.78 -10.42 3.31
C LEU A 271 23.83 -9.37 3.67
N MET A 272 24.36 -9.39 4.89
CA MET A 272 25.30 -8.38 5.40
C MET A 272 26.65 -8.99 5.73
N ASP A 273 27.71 -8.22 5.52
CA ASP A 273 29.02 -8.52 6.10
C ASP A 273 29.16 -7.96 7.53
N GLN A 274 30.32 -8.23 8.15
CA GLN A 274 30.62 -7.79 9.52
C GLN A 274 30.77 -6.26 9.66
N GLU A 275 31.13 -5.56 8.58
CA GLU A 275 31.25 -4.11 8.58
C GLU A 275 29.85 -3.48 8.55
N GLU A 276 29.02 -3.92 7.61
CA GLU A 276 27.64 -3.47 7.44
C GLU A 276 26.81 -3.73 8.71
N GLU A 277 26.96 -4.91 9.32
CA GLU A 277 26.35 -5.22 10.61
C GLU A 277 26.78 -4.24 11.71
N ARG A 278 28.07 -3.94 11.82
CA ARG A 278 28.59 -2.98 12.81
C ARG A 278 28.04 -1.58 12.58
N ARG A 279 27.94 -1.13 11.33
CA ARG A 279 27.40 0.18 10.97
C ARG A 279 25.91 0.30 11.30
N LEU A 280 25.13 -0.76 11.12
CA LEU A 280 23.72 -0.79 11.55
C LEU A 280 23.58 -0.72 13.07
N PHE A 281 24.45 -1.38 13.84
CA PHE A 281 24.46 -1.21 15.30
C PHE A 281 24.77 0.24 15.71
N GLN A 282 25.75 0.88 15.08
CA GLN A 282 26.05 2.30 15.34
C GLN A 282 24.85 3.20 15.03
N LEU A 283 24.10 2.91 13.95
CA LEU A 283 22.86 3.60 13.63
C LEU A 283 21.78 3.36 14.70
N GLU A 284 21.59 2.12 15.15
CA GLU A 284 20.64 1.81 16.22
C GLU A 284 20.96 2.60 17.49
N HIS A 285 22.22 2.61 17.95
CA HIS A 285 22.63 3.32 19.16
C HIS A 285 22.39 4.83 19.03
N ARG A 286 22.64 5.40 17.85
CA ARG A 286 22.35 6.81 17.55
C ARG A 286 20.87 7.13 17.72
N PHE A 287 19.96 6.22 17.33
CA PHE A 287 18.52 6.40 17.50
C PHE A 287 17.97 5.82 18.82
N ASN A 288 18.81 5.14 19.62
CA ASN A 288 18.48 4.56 20.92
C ASN A 288 19.43 4.99 22.07
N PRO A 289 19.75 6.29 22.22
CA PRO A 289 20.87 6.75 23.04
C PRO A 289 20.72 6.51 24.55
N ASN A 290 19.51 6.22 25.04
CA ASN A 290 19.23 6.12 26.48
C ASN A 290 19.27 4.68 27.02
N PHE A 291 19.36 3.67 26.16
CA PHE A 291 19.17 2.27 26.55
C PHE A 291 20.27 1.34 26.04
N PHE A 292 21.33 1.89 25.44
CA PHE A 292 22.41 1.07 24.90
C PHE A 292 23.40 0.59 25.98
N ASP A 293 23.71 1.44 26.96
CA ASP A 293 24.72 1.16 28.00
C ASP A 293 24.12 0.55 29.30
N VAL A 294 22.91 -0.04 29.23
CA VAL A 294 22.18 -0.58 30.40
C VAL A 294 22.42 -2.06 30.61
#